data_AF-A0A8S2W9R0-F1
#
_entry.id   AF-A0A8S2W9R0-F1
#
_cell.length_a   1.000
_cell.length_b   1.000
_cell.length_c   1.000
_cell.angle_alpha   90.00
_cell.angle_beta   90.00
_cell.angle_gamma   90.00
#
_symmetry.space_group_name_H-M   'P 1'
#
loop_
_entity.id
_entity.type
_entity.pdbx_description
1 polymer ?
#
loop_
_entity_poly.entity_id
_entity_poly.type
_entity_poly.pdbx_seq_one_letter_code
_entity_poly.pdbx_strand_id
1 'polypeptide(L)' 'MKCGDVAHAEALFYSSKEKVLSSFGAMMKGYVDNNLPEKAIDLFNEVENPDDVHTLLLFNSCAQLKTK' A
#
# COMPACT_ATOMS: atom_id res chain seq x y z
N MET A 1 -9.19 2.77 -1.65
CA MET A 1 -9.55 2.75 -3.09
C MET A 1 -11.07 2.77 -3.18
N LYS A 2 -11.70 3.84 -3.69
CA LYS A 2 -13.15 3.77 -4.00
C LYS A 2 -13.28 2.87 -5.22
N CYS A 3 -14.14 1.85 -5.14
CA CYS A 3 -14.27 0.71 -6.07
C CYS A 3 -13.33 -0.48 -5.77
N GLY A 4 -13.61 -1.18 -4.66
CA GLY A 4 -13.93 -2.62 -4.62
C GLY A 4 -12.95 -3.68 -5.13
N ASP A 5 -11.84 -3.32 -5.79
CA ASP A 5 -10.97 -4.32 -6.39
C ASP A 5 -9.49 -3.95 -6.27
N VAL A 6 -8.99 -4.09 -5.04
CA VAL A 6 -7.56 -3.97 -4.74
C VAL A 6 -6.72 -4.96 -5.55
N ALA A 7 -7.29 -6.11 -5.97
CA ALA A 7 -6.58 -7.11 -6.76
C ALA A 7 -6.34 -6.67 -8.21
N HIS A 8 -7.32 -6.02 -8.85
CA HIS A 8 -7.11 -5.43 -10.18
C HIS A 8 -6.09 -4.28 -10.14
N ALA A 9 -6.15 -3.43 -9.11
CA ALA A 9 -5.17 -2.37 -8.93
C ALA A 9 -3.76 -2.93 -8.67
N GLU A 10 -3.65 -3.98 -7.87
CA GLU A 10 -2.41 -4.73 -7.62
C GLU A 10 -1.84 -5.28 -8.93
N ALA A 11 -2.67 -5.94 -9.75
CA ALA A 11 -2.25 -6.44 -11.05
C ALA A 11 -1.73 -5.33 -11.98
N LEU A 12 -2.44 -4.19 -12.05
CA LEU A 12 -2.01 -3.03 -12.83
C LEU A 12 -0.70 -2.45 -12.30
N PHE A 13 -0.59 -2.27 -10.99
CA PHE A 13 0.60 -1.75 -10.32
C PHE A 13 1.81 -2.61 -10.65
N TYR A 14 1.72 -3.93 -10.46
CA TYR A 14 2.84 -4.83 -10.75
C TYR A 14 3.13 -4.98 -12.25
N SER A 15 2.13 -4.85 -13.13
CA SER A 15 2.34 -4.85 -14.59
C SER A 15 3.02 -3.57 -15.11
N SER A 16 2.96 -2.47 -14.36
CA SER A 16 3.60 -1.21 -14.76
C SER A 16 5.12 -1.32 -14.72
N LYS A 17 5.77 -0.97 -15.84
CA LYS A 17 7.24 -0.94 -15.95
C LYS A 17 7.88 0.14 -15.09
N GLU A 18 7.21 1.29 -14.98
CA GLU A 18 7.66 2.41 -14.19
C GLU A 18 6.66 2.68 -13.08
N LYS A 19 7.14 2.65 -11.84
CA LYS A 19 6.37 2.96 -10.64
C LYS A 19 6.98 4.20 -10.03
N VAL A 20 6.16 5.22 -9.82
CA VAL A 20 6.57 6.45 -9.15
C VAL A 20 6.23 6.38 -7.67
N LEU A 21 6.91 7.13 -6.82
CA LEU A 21 6.71 7.13 -5.37
C LEU A 21 5.23 7.25 -4.98
N SER A 22 4.46 8.14 -5.62
CA SER A 22 3.03 8.31 -5.35
C SER A 22 2.18 7.06 -5.67
N SER A 23 2.60 6.21 -6.61
CA SER A 23 1.90 4.97 -6.94
C SER A 23 2.04 3.91 -5.86
N PHE A 24 3.18 3.86 -5.16
CA PHE A 24 3.37 3.01 -3.98
C PHE A 24 2.43 3.43 -2.86
N GLY A 25 2.38 4.72 -2.53
CA GLY A 25 1.46 5.26 -1.52
C GLY A 25 -0.02 4.98 -1.85
N ALA A 26 -0.41 5.09 -3.13
CA ALA A 26 -1.77 4.75 -3.57
C ALA A 26 -2.08 3.26 -3.36
N MET A 27 -1.13 2.37 -3.68
CA MET A 27 -1.30 0.92 -3.54
C MET A 27 -1.28 0.49 -2.06
N MET A 28 -0.36 1.03 -1.25
CA MET A 28 -0.32 0.85 0.20
C MET A 28 -1.63 1.28 0.85
N LYS A 29 -2.17 2.46 0.51
CA LYS A 29 -3.48 2.90 0.99
C LYS A 29 -4.58 1.94 0.54
N GLY A 30 -4.47 1.41 -0.68
CA GLY A 30 -5.33 0.34 -1.18
C GLY A 30 -5.38 -0.86 -0.26
N TYR A 31 -4.22 -1.39 0.14
CA TYR A 31 -4.13 -2.50 1.09
C TYR A 31 -4.66 -2.16 2.48
N VAL A 32 -4.33 -0.99 3.03
CA VAL A 32 -4.84 -0.51 4.34
C VAL A 32 -6.36 -0.40 4.33
N ASP A 33 -6.96 0.22 3.30
CA ASP A 33 -8.41 0.40 3.18
C ASP A 33 -9.15 -0.96 3.06
N ASN A 34 -8.46 -2.04 2.68
CA ASN A 34 -9.03 -3.38 2.47
C ASN A 34 -8.62 -4.40 3.55
N ASN A 35 -8.11 -3.96 4.71
CA ASN A 35 -7.66 -4.83 5.81
C ASN A 35 -6.59 -5.86 5.39
N LEU A 36 -5.66 -5.46 4.52
CA LEU A 36 -4.50 -6.23 4.10
C LEU A 36 -3.20 -5.60 4.63
N PRO A 37 -3.04 -5.41 5.95
CA PRO A 37 -1.92 -4.64 6.51
C PRO A 37 -0.55 -5.28 6.22
N GLU A 38 -0.47 -6.62 6.14
CA GLU A 38 0.77 -7.32 5.82
C GLU A 38 1.30 -6.92 4.43
N LYS A 39 0.41 -6.89 3.42
CA LYS A 39 0.78 -6.46 2.07
C LYS A 39 1.22 -4.99 2.01
N ALA A 40 0.60 -4.13 2.81
CA ALA A 40 0.99 -2.73 2.90
C ALA A 40 2.40 -2.56 3.50
N ILE A 41 2.73 -3.35 4.52
CA ILE A 41 4.06 -3.37 5.15
C ILE A 41 5.11 -3.92 4.17
N ASP A 42 4.81 -5.03 3.49
CA ASP A 42 5.70 -5.62 2.50
C ASP A 42 6.01 -4.61 1.39
N LEU A 43 4.97 -3.94 0.86
CA LEU A 43 5.16 -2.93 -0.17
C LEU A 43 5.94 -1.70 0.33
N PHE A 44 5.79 -1.28 1.59
CA PHE A 44 6.60 -0.19 2.16
C PHE A 44 8.10 -0.51 2.10
N ASN A 45 8.48 -1.77 2.32
CA ASN A 45 9.89 -2.19 2.29
C ASN A 45 10.49 -2.12 0.87
N GLU A 46 9.67 -2.05 -0.18
CA GLU A 46 10.09 -1.85 -1.56
C GLU A 46 10.26 -0.37 -1.94
N VAL A 47 9.83 0.56 -1.08
CA VAL A 47 9.87 2.01 -1.37
C VAL A 47 11.25 2.58 -1.10
N GLU A 48 11.91 3.04 -2.16
CA GLU A 48 13.13 3.85 -2.02
C GLU A 48 12.79 5.29 -1.61
N ASN A 49 13.33 5.76 -0.49
CA ASN A 49 13.12 7.10 0.07
C ASN A 49 11.64 7.43 0.35
N PRO A 50 11.00 6.73 1.29
CA PRO A 50 9.60 6.98 1.66
C PRO A 50 9.41 8.40 2.19
N ASP A 51 8.28 9.01 1.84
CA ASP A 51 7.83 10.29 2.41
C ASP A 51 6.89 10.10 3.62
N ASP A 52 6.39 11.20 4.15
CA ASP A 52 5.48 11.20 5.30
C ASP A 52 4.19 10.41 5.05
N VAL A 53 3.72 10.34 3.80
CA VAL A 53 2.51 9.58 3.43
C VAL A 53 2.77 8.09 3.60
N HIS A 54 3.91 7.59 3.14
CA HIS A 54 4.29 6.18 3.27
C HIS A 54 4.47 5.81 4.74
N THR A 55 5.13 6.67 5.53
CA THR A 55 5.32 6.49 6.97
C THR A 55 4.00 6.42 7.72
N LEU A 56 3.05 7.31 7.40
CA LEU A 56 1.70 7.28 7.97
C LEU A 56 0.96 5.98 7.63
N LEU A 57 1.06 5.52 6.38
CA LEU A 57 0.42 4.28 5.94
C LEU A 57 1.02 3.05 6.61
N LEU A 58 2.34 3.04 6.86
CA LEU A 58 2.99 2.01 7.66
C LEU A 58 2.41 1.96 9.09
N PHE A 59 2.31 3.10 9.76
CA PHE A 59 1.72 3.15 11.11
C PHE A 59 0.28 2.65 11.15
N ASN A 60 -0.54 3.05 10.18
CA ASN A 60 -1.91 2.56 10.06
C ASN A 60 -1.95 1.04 9.86
N SER A 61 -1.07 0.50 9.02
CA SER A 61 -0.95 -0.94 8.77
C SER A 61 -0.57 -1.69 10.05
N CYS A 62 0.42 -1.20 10.80
CA CYS A 62 0.83 -1.77 12.08
C CYS A 62 -0.28 -1.72 13.13
N ALA A 63 -1.09 -0.67 13.15
CA ALA A 63 -2.24 -0.57 14.06
C ALA A 63 -3.30 -1.65 13.74
N GLN A 64 -3.55 -1.91 12.46
CA GLN A 64 -4.50 -2.93 12.01
C GLN A 64 -4.08 -4.37 12.38
N LEU A 65 -2.78 -4.66 12.43
CA LEU A 65 -2.28 -5.97 12.86
C LEU A 65 -2.68 -6.33 14.29
N LYS A 66 -2.81 -5.34 15.18
CA LYS A 66 -3.23 -5.56 16.57
C LYS A 66 -4.74 -5.81 16.72
N THR A 67 -5.51 -5.55 15.66
CA THR A 67 -6.98 -5.68 15.65
C THR A 67 -7.48 -6.91 14.88
N LYS A 68 -6.58 -7.69 14.28
CA LYS A 68 -6.84 -9.04 13.77
C LYS A 68 -6.82 -10.05 14.92
#